data_AF-A0A933SXJ5-F1
#
_entry.id   AF-A0A933SXJ5-F1
#
_cell.length_a   1.000
_cell.length_b   1.000
_cell.length_c   1.000
_cell.angle_alpha   90.00
_cell.angle_beta   90.00
_cell.angle_gamma   90.00
#
_symmetry.space_group_name_H-M   'P 1'
#
loop_
_entity.id
_entity.type
_entity.pdbx_description
1 polymer ?
#
loop_
_entity_poly.entity_id
_entity_poly.type
_entity_poly.pdbx_seq_one_letter_code
_entity_poly.pdbx_strand_id
1 'polypeptide(L)' 'MKKEKTELKHFCSLKLPHYIIPKIISFTDYLPRTSTGKIDRKKLESESV' A
#
# COMPACT_ATOMS: atom_id res chain seq x y z
N MET A 1 16.26 -0.56 5.74
CA MET A 1 14.90 -0.79 5.19
C MET A 1 13.73 -0.18 5.96
N LYS A 2 13.85 0.37 7.19
CA LYS A 2 12.70 0.98 7.92
C LYS A 2 12.37 2.43 7.55
N LYS A 3 13.28 3.17 6.89
CA LYS A 3 13.11 4.61 6.61
C LYS A 3 12.05 4.92 5.55
N GLU A 4 11.96 4.10 4.50
CA GLU A 4 11.08 4.36 3.35
C GLU A 4 9.59 4.44 3.72
N LYS A 5 9.10 3.59 4.63
CA LYS A 5 7.70 3.63 5.07
C LYS A 5 7.36 4.91 5.84
N THR A 6 8.31 5.41 6.63
CA THR A 6 8.14 6.66 7.39
C THR A 6 8.20 7.87 6.46
N GLU A 7 9.11 7.85 5.49
CA GLU A 7 9.22 8.89 4.46
C GLU A 7 7.96 8.96 3.59
N LEU A 8 7.39 7.82 3.19
CA LEU A 8 6.11 7.79 2.46
C LEU A 8 4.96 8.33 3.31
N LYS A 9 4.87 7.96 4.59
CA LYS A 9 3.85 8.51 5.49
C LYS A 9 4.00 10.02 5.66
N HIS A 10 5.24 10.50 5.78
CA HIS A 10 5.54 11.92 5.87
C HIS A 10 5.13 12.64 4.58
N PHE A 11 5.50 12.10 3.41
CA PHE A 11 5.07 12.63 2.11
C PHE A 11 3.54 12.69 1.98
N CYS A 12 2.83 11.65 2.42
CA CYS A 12 1.37 11.65 2.47
C CYS A 12 0.83 12.75 3.40
N SER A 13 1.43 12.94 4.58
CA SER A 13 0.98 13.96 5.55
C SER A 13 1.08 15.39 5.03
N LEU A 14 1.99 15.66 4.09
CA LEU A 14 2.12 16.97 3.45
C LEU A 14 1.01 17.27 2.44
N LYS A 15 0.29 16.24 1.96
CA LYS A 15 -0.70 16.37 0.88
C LYS A 15 -2.10 15.88 1.25
N LEU A 16 -2.23 15.10 2.31
CA LEU A 16 -3.47 14.43 2.71
C LEU A 16 -3.82 14.76 4.16
N PRO A 17 -5.11 14.87 4.49
CA PRO A 17 -5.56 14.93 5.87
C PRO A 17 -5.08 13.73 6.69
N HIS A 18 -4.84 13.94 7.99
CA HIS A 18 -4.29 12.91 8.89
C HIS A 18 -5.05 11.58 8.88
N TYR A 19 -6.37 11.60 8.72
CA TYR A 19 -7.21 10.39 8.73
C TYR A 19 -7.15 9.57 7.42
N ILE A 20 -6.58 10.11 6.35
CA ILE A 20 -6.39 9.43 5.06
C ILE A 20 -4.98 8.83 4.95
N ILE A 21 -4.06 9.21 5.83
CA ILE A 21 -2.70 8.68 5.80
C ILE A 21 -2.75 7.15 6.04
N PRO A 22 -2.18 6.34 5.12
CA PRO A 22 -2.24 4.89 5.22
C PRO A 22 -1.49 4.41 6.47
N LYS A 23 -2.19 3.60 7.29
CA LYS A 23 -1.61 3.03 8.52
C LYS A 23 -0.58 1.94 8.19
N ILE A 24 -0.87 1.12 7.19
CA ILE A 24 -0.05 -0.01 6.74
C ILE A 24 0.42 0.27 5.32
N ILE A 25 1.72 0.09 5.09
CA ILE A 25 2.34 0.17 3.77
C ILE A 25 3.20 -1.10 3.62
N SER A 26 2.86 -1.92 2.64
CA SER A 26 3.62 -3.10 2.26
C SER A 26 4.14 -2.93 0.84
N PHE A 27 5.35 -3.42 0.61
CA PHE A 27 5.97 -3.44 -0.72
C PHE A 27 5.96 -4.89 -1.20
N THR A 28 5.61 -5.07 -2.46
CA THR A 28 5.61 -6.36 -3.16
C THR A 28 6.24 -6.14 -4.52
N ASP A 29 6.92 -7.16 -5.04
CA ASP A 29 7.56 -7.10 -6.35
C ASP A 29 6.54 -6.99 -7.49
N TYR A 30 5.30 -7.46 -7.25
CA TYR A 30 4.23 -7.39 -8.23
C TYR A 30 2.86 -7.26 -7.55
N LEU A 31 1.92 -6.61 -8.26
CA LEU A 31 0.52 -6.59 -7.87
C LEU A 31 -0.17 -7.85 -8.42
N PRO A 32 -0.88 -8.64 -7.58
CA PRO A 32 -1.62 -9.79 -8.07
C PRO A 32 -2.72 -9.33 -9.00
N ARG A 33 -2.95 -10.11 -10.06
CA ARG A 33 -3.93 -9.81 -11.10
C ARG A 33 -4.93 -10.95 -11.25
N THR A 34 -6.16 -10.60 -11.60
CA THR A 34 -7.20 -11.54 -12.01
C THR A 34 -6.85 -12.16 -13.36
N SER A 35 -7.55 -13.23 -13.75
CA SER A 35 -7.45 -13.82 -15.10
C SER A 35 -7.72 -12.83 -16.24
N THR A 36 -8.46 -11.76 -15.96
CA THR A 36 -8.75 -10.65 -16.89
C THR A 36 -7.74 -9.50 -16.81
N GLY A 37 -6.67 -9.64 -16.01
CA GLY A 37 -5.60 -8.67 -15.88
C GLY A 37 -5.91 -7.46 -14.98
N LYS A 38 -7.04 -7.42 -14.27
CA LYS A 38 -7.33 -6.37 -13.28
C LYS A 38 -6.58 -6.67 -11.98
N ILE A 39 -6.32 -5.66 -11.15
CA ILE A 39 -5.70 -5.88 -9.83
C ILE A 39 -6.66 -6.72 -8.98
N ASP A 40 -6.15 -7.80 -8.41
CA ASP A 40 -6.90 -8.68 -7.52
C ASP A 40 -6.79 -8.17 -6.06
N ARG A 41 -7.78 -7.37 -5.66
CA ARG A 41 -7.85 -6.80 -4.31
C ARG A 41 -8.07 -7.85 -3.23
N LYS A 42 -8.79 -8.93 -3.53
CA LYS A 42 -9.04 -10.01 -2.55
C LYS A 42 -7.73 -10.72 -2.22
N LYS A 43 -6.92 -10.98 -3.24
CA LYS A 43 -5.62 -11.62 -3.05
C LYS A 43 -4.65 -10.70 -2.27
N LEU A 44 -4.66 -9.40 -2.57
CA LEU A 44 -3.92 -8.40 -1.80
C LEU A 44 -4.33 -8.37 -0.32
N GLU A 45 -5.63 -8.41 -0.02
CA GLU A 45 -6.13 -8.43 1.36
C GLU A 45 -5.64 -9.68 2.12
N SER A 46 -5.68 -10.87 1.50
CA SER A 46 -5.21 -12.11 2.14
C SER A 46 -3.70 -12.18 2.34
N GLU A 47 -2.91 -11.56 1.46
CA GLU A 47 -1.43 -11.53 1.56
C GLU A 47 -0.92 -10.45 2.53
N SER A 48 -1.79 -9.50 2.91
CA SER A 48 -1.45 -8.41 3.82
C SER A 48 -1.68 -8.74 5.31
N VAL A 49 -2.17 -9.96 5.61
CA VAL A 49 -2.39 -10.49 6.98
C VAL A 49 -1.17 -11.23 7.47
#